data_AF-A0A7V1I1U8-F1
#
_entry.id   AF-A0A7V1I1U8-F1
#
_cell.length_a   1.000
_cell.length_b   1.000
_cell.length_c   1.000
_cell.angle_alpha   90.00
_cell.angle_beta   90.00
_cell.angle_gamma   90.00
#
_symmetry.space_group_name_H-M   'P 1'
#
loop_
_entity.id
_entity.type
_entity.pdbx_description
1 polymer ?
#
loop_
_entity_poly.entity_id
_entity_poly.type
_entity_poly.pdbx_seq_one_letter_code
_entity_poly.pdbx_strand_id
1 'polypeptide(L)'
;VSDIPDSVASIITVCLNKDPDLRLASCQAFADQLDEILNESFLESEGEAITQETINILKRYRESFAFFYDLSNAQIYKLLHVCQTHNYKEGDVIFEEGSVARNMYLIISGKVKISRKHAQNDSVVILFLKQGDVFGEMGIVDGGPRSASVIAETDCKVLSLHQVSLLRCDEVTAGKIYRNLATILSTKLRITAERFDDFSERSSI
;
A
#
# COMPACT_ATOMS: atom_id res chain seq x y z
N VAL A 1 17.19 -18.29 20.12
CA VAL A 1 18.39 -19.07 19.69
C VAL A 1 18.47 -18.88 18.20
N SER A 2 19.38 -18.01 17.76
CA SER A 2 19.56 -17.47 16.40
C SER A 2 18.30 -16.92 15.70
N ASP A 3 17.96 -15.65 15.98
CA ASP A 3 16.79 -14.91 15.45
C ASP A 3 17.02 -14.29 14.04
N ILE A 4 17.95 -14.84 13.24
CA ILE A 4 18.30 -14.26 11.93
C ILE A 4 17.84 -15.22 10.82
N PRO A 5 16.98 -14.78 9.87
CA PRO A 5 16.56 -15.60 8.73
C PRO A 5 17.75 -16.12 7.93
N ASP A 6 17.67 -17.37 7.42
CA ASP A 6 18.74 -18.02 6.65
C ASP A 6 19.19 -17.19 5.44
N SER A 7 18.24 -16.47 4.84
CA SER A 7 18.48 -15.54 3.74
C SER A 7 19.41 -14.39 4.16
N VAL A 8 19.16 -13.77 5.32
CA VAL A 8 20.04 -12.72 5.89
C VAL A 8 21.38 -13.29 6.32
N ALA A 9 21.41 -14.49 6.92
CA ALA A 9 22.64 -15.18 7.31
C ALA A 9 23.55 -15.48 6.11
N SER A 10 22.95 -15.78 4.95
CA SER A 10 23.67 -16.05 3.70
C SER A 10 24.41 -14.81 3.18
N ILE A 11 23.79 -13.63 3.19
CA ILE A 11 24.47 -12.37 2.81
C ILE A 11 25.61 -12.07 3.78
N ILE A 12 25.39 -12.21 5.09
CA ILE A 12 26.44 -11.98 6.09
C ILE A 12 27.65 -12.88 5.83
N THR A 13 27.42 -14.14 5.42
CA THR A 13 28.48 -15.10 5.07
C THR A 13 29.29 -14.63 3.86
N VAL A 14 28.65 -14.09 2.82
CA VAL A 14 29.33 -13.52 1.65
C VAL A 14 30.18 -12.30 2.06
N CYS A 15 29.64 -11.41 2.89
CA CYS A 15 30.37 -10.23 3.37
C CYS A 15 31.60 -10.57 4.23
N LEU A 16 31.51 -11.65 5.01
CA LEU A 16 32.59 -12.10 5.90
C LEU A 16 33.58 -13.06 5.22
N ASN A 17 33.48 -13.28 3.91
CA ASN A 17 34.39 -14.18 3.19
C ASN A 17 35.86 -13.76 3.38
N LYS A 18 36.77 -14.73 3.57
CA LYS A 18 38.19 -14.43 3.75
C LYS A 18 38.82 -13.87 2.48
N ASP A 19 38.33 -14.28 1.32
CA ASP A 19 38.75 -13.78 0.01
C ASP A 19 38.01 -12.48 -0.31
N PRO A 20 38.70 -11.32 -0.45
CA PRO A 20 38.08 -10.04 -0.77
C PRO A 20 37.34 -10.05 -2.13
N ASP A 21 37.80 -10.83 -3.11
CA ASP A 21 37.21 -10.86 -4.45
C ASP A 21 35.85 -11.58 -4.47
N LEU A 22 35.57 -12.38 -3.43
CA LEU A 22 34.30 -13.09 -3.23
C LEU A 22 33.32 -12.35 -2.31
N ARG A 23 33.70 -11.17 -1.78
CA ARG A 23 32.80 -10.32 -0.98
C ARG A 23 31.93 -9.46 -1.89
N LEU A 24 30.92 -8.83 -1.30
CA LEU A 24 30.17 -7.78 -1.98
C LEU A 24 31.07 -6.58 -2.27
N ALA A 25 30.98 -6.07 -3.50
CA ALA A 25 31.87 -5.04 -4.03
C ALA A 25 31.74 -3.69 -3.31
N SER A 26 30.64 -3.45 -2.60
CA SER A 26 30.41 -2.21 -1.86
C SER A 26 29.32 -2.36 -0.80
N CYS A 27 29.24 -1.38 0.11
CA CYS A 27 28.11 -1.25 1.03
C CYS A 27 26.78 -1.08 0.31
N GLN A 28 26.78 -0.49 -0.90
CA GLN A 28 25.56 -0.38 -1.71
C GLN A 28 25.11 -1.76 -2.21
N ALA A 29 26.02 -2.59 -2.71
CA ALA A 29 25.69 -3.96 -3.13
C ALA A 29 25.15 -4.82 -1.97
N PHE A 30 25.63 -4.58 -0.75
CA PHE A 30 25.06 -5.18 0.46
C PHE A 30 23.64 -4.68 0.76
N ALA A 31 23.41 -3.37 0.70
CA ALA A 31 22.08 -2.81 0.88
C ALA A 31 21.10 -3.34 -0.17
N ASP A 32 21.52 -3.41 -1.44
CA ASP A 32 20.68 -3.90 -2.55
C ASP A 32 20.28 -5.37 -2.36
N GLN A 33 21.22 -6.25 -1.95
CA GLN A 33 20.90 -7.66 -1.67
C GLN A 33 20.04 -7.82 -0.41
N LEU A 34 20.29 -7.00 0.62
CA LEU A 34 19.48 -7.05 1.83
C LEU A 34 18.05 -6.58 1.55
N ASP A 35 17.90 -5.52 0.75
CA ASP A 35 16.61 -5.07 0.24
C ASP A 35 15.95 -6.16 -0.59
N GLU A 36 16.68 -6.87 -1.45
CA GLU A 36 16.13 -7.99 -2.24
C GLU A 36 15.56 -9.09 -1.33
N ILE A 37 16.30 -9.51 -0.31
CA ILE A 37 15.87 -10.55 0.64
C ILE A 37 14.72 -10.09 1.54
N LEU A 38 14.79 -8.86 2.04
CA LEU A 38 13.69 -8.24 2.78
C LEU A 38 12.48 -8.00 1.88
N ASN A 39 12.64 -7.93 0.57
CA ASN A 39 11.50 -7.85 -0.33
C ASN A 39 10.99 -9.24 -0.72
N GLU A 40 11.83 -10.25 -0.91
CA GLU A 40 11.40 -11.62 -1.20
C GLU A 40 10.61 -12.23 -0.05
N SER A 41 11.11 -12.10 1.19
CA SER A 41 10.39 -12.56 2.40
C SER A 41 9.14 -11.75 2.74
N PHE A 42 8.98 -10.54 2.18
CA PHE A 42 7.78 -9.71 2.37
C PHE A 42 6.81 -9.73 1.17
N LEU A 43 7.28 -10.16 -0.01
CA LEU A 43 6.45 -10.49 -1.18
C LEU A 43 5.74 -11.84 -0.99
N GLU A 44 6.13 -12.63 0.01
CA GLU A 44 5.29 -13.64 0.68
C GLU A 44 4.12 -13.01 1.47
N SER A 45 3.58 -11.89 0.98
CA SER A 45 2.30 -11.37 1.47
C SER A 45 1.20 -12.38 1.13
N GLU A 46 0.24 -12.59 2.05
CA GLU A 46 -0.93 -13.48 1.95
C GLU A 46 -1.93 -13.07 0.85
N GLY A 47 -1.45 -12.45 -0.23
CA GLY A 47 -2.22 -12.01 -1.38
C GLY A 47 -2.31 -13.08 -2.45
N GLU A 48 -3.47 -13.19 -3.07
CA GLU A 48 -3.71 -14.03 -4.23
C GLU A 48 -3.20 -13.34 -5.51
N ALA A 49 -2.75 -14.14 -6.46
CA ALA A 49 -2.49 -13.65 -7.82
C ALA A 49 -3.78 -13.08 -8.43
N ILE A 50 -3.62 -12.02 -9.23
CA ILE A 50 -4.77 -11.35 -9.84
C ILE A 50 -5.45 -12.25 -10.87
N THR A 51 -6.74 -12.51 -10.66
CA THR A 51 -7.55 -13.30 -11.61
C THR A 51 -7.89 -12.52 -12.88
N GLN A 52 -8.11 -13.23 -13.99
CA GLN A 52 -8.54 -12.62 -15.26
C GLN A 52 -9.87 -11.85 -15.12
N GLU A 53 -10.77 -12.33 -14.27
CA GLU A 53 -12.01 -11.64 -13.91
C GLU A 53 -11.71 -10.27 -13.27
N THR A 54 -10.79 -10.22 -12.32
CA THR A 54 -10.37 -8.97 -11.66
C THR A 54 -9.76 -7.99 -12.67
N ILE A 55 -8.92 -8.49 -13.58
CA ILE A 55 -8.35 -7.67 -14.67
C ILE A 55 -9.48 -7.09 -15.53
N ASN A 56 -10.51 -7.86 -15.85
CA ASN A 56 -11.64 -7.40 -16.66
C ASN A 56 -12.47 -6.33 -15.93
N ILE A 57 -12.70 -6.49 -14.62
CA ILE A 57 -13.34 -5.47 -13.78
C ILE A 57 -12.54 -4.18 -13.82
N LEU A 58 -11.23 -4.24 -13.55
CA LEU A 58 -10.37 -3.07 -13.50
C LEU A 58 -10.28 -2.37 -14.87
N LYS A 59 -10.24 -3.13 -15.97
CA LYS A 59 -10.31 -2.55 -17.33
C LYS A 59 -11.64 -1.86 -17.60
N ARG A 60 -12.76 -2.41 -17.14
CA ARG A 60 -14.10 -1.84 -17.33
C ARG A 60 -14.26 -0.52 -16.57
N TYR A 61 -13.74 -0.43 -15.36
CA TYR A 61 -13.90 0.73 -14.47
C TYR A 61 -12.69 1.68 -14.45
N ARG A 62 -11.68 1.45 -15.30
CA ARG A 62 -10.43 2.22 -15.29
C ARG A 62 -10.65 3.74 -15.36
N GLU A 63 -11.64 4.19 -16.14
CA GLU A 63 -11.93 5.61 -16.33
C GLU A 63 -12.64 6.23 -15.13
N SER A 64 -13.32 5.41 -14.33
CA SER A 64 -13.93 5.82 -13.06
C SER A 64 -12.94 5.82 -11.90
N PHE A 65 -11.80 5.12 -12.02
CA PHE A 65 -10.85 4.95 -10.93
C PHE A 65 -9.73 5.98 -11.08
N ALA A 66 -9.72 6.98 -10.19
CA ALA A 66 -8.73 8.06 -10.19
C ALA A 66 -7.28 7.53 -10.21
N PHE A 67 -7.05 6.36 -9.61
CA PHE A 67 -5.74 5.69 -9.60
C PHE A 67 -5.20 5.35 -11.00
N PHE A 68 -6.07 5.07 -11.97
CA PHE A 68 -5.69 4.67 -13.34
C PHE A 68 -5.84 5.79 -14.38
N TYR A 69 -6.22 7.01 -13.99
CA TYR A 69 -6.75 8.05 -14.88
C TYR A 69 -5.89 8.33 -16.13
N ASP A 70 -4.56 8.39 -16.00
CA ASP A 70 -3.64 8.71 -17.10
C ASP A 70 -2.73 7.54 -17.53
N LEU A 71 -3.00 6.33 -17.03
CA LEU A 71 -2.23 5.13 -17.35
C LEU A 71 -2.72 4.47 -18.65
N SER A 72 -1.78 4.13 -19.53
CA SER A 72 -2.11 3.37 -20.74
C SER A 72 -2.47 1.91 -20.39
N ASN A 73 -3.14 1.20 -21.30
CA ASN A 73 -3.47 -0.22 -21.06
C ASN A 73 -2.23 -1.08 -20.82
N ALA A 74 -1.12 -0.78 -21.49
CA ALA A 74 0.14 -1.49 -21.28
C ALA A 74 0.71 -1.18 -19.88
N GLN A 75 0.62 0.07 -19.42
CA GLN A 75 1.05 0.47 -18.07
C GLN A 75 0.19 -0.20 -16.99
N ILE A 76 -1.14 -0.19 -17.16
CA ILE A 76 -2.06 -0.89 -16.25
C ILE A 76 -1.73 -2.37 -16.20
N TYR A 77 -1.55 -3.03 -17.35
CA TYR A 77 -1.26 -4.46 -17.38
C TYR A 77 0.05 -4.84 -16.68
N LYS A 78 1.09 -4.02 -16.85
CA LYS A 78 2.38 -4.16 -16.13
C LYS A 78 2.21 -3.93 -14.63
N LEU A 79 1.46 -2.89 -14.25
CA LEU A 79 1.18 -2.58 -12.85
C LEU A 79 0.42 -3.73 -12.17
N LEU A 80 -0.58 -4.30 -12.84
CA LEU A 80 -1.32 -5.44 -12.31
C LEU A 80 -0.45 -6.70 -12.13
N HIS A 81 0.63 -6.88 -12.91
CA HIS A 81 1.55 -8.00 -12.71
C HIS A 81 2.35 -7.93 -11.40
N VAL A 82 2.50 -6.74 -10.82
CA VAL A 82 3.26 -6.54 -9.57
C VAL A 82 2.35 -6.25 -8.37
N CYS A 83 1.03 -6.33 -8.57
CA CYS A 83 0.02 -6.20 -7.54
C CYS A 83 -0.52 -7.58 -7.14
N GLN A 84 -1.08 -7.67 -5.94
CA GLN A 84 -1.80 -8.85 -5.45
C GLN A 84 -3.24 -8.48 -5.10
N THR A 85 -4.10 -9.48 -4.92
CA THR A 85 -5.45 -9.26 -4.39
C THR A 85 -5.61 -9.86 -3.00
N HIS A 86 -6.34 -9.17 -2.13
CA HIS A 86 -6.71 -9.67 -0.82
C HIS A 86 -8.23 -9.62 -0.64
N ASN A 87 -8.75 -10.60 0.06
CA ASN A 87 -10.16 -10.67 0.45
C ASN A 87 -10.24 -10.45 1.96
N TYR A 88 -11.15 -9.58 2.38
CA TYR A 88 -11.43 -9.29 3.78
C TYR A 88 -12.93 -9.47 4.04
N LYS A 89 -13.28 -10.03 5.19
CA LYS A 89 -14.65 -10.13 5.67
C LYS A 89 -15.08 -8.86 6.39
N GLU A 90 -16.39 -8.64 6.44
CA GLU A 90 -16.94 -7.57 7.28
C GLU A 90 -16.38 -7.66 8.71
N GLY A 91 -15.86 -6.53 9.21
CA GLY A 91 -15.24 -6.42 10.53
C GLY A 91 -13.73 -6.66 10.55
N ASP A 92 -13.14 -7.20 9.48
CA ASP A 92 -11.69 -7.44 9.45
C ASP A 92 -10.91 -6.13 9.49
N VAL A 93 -9.88 -6.09 10.33
CA VAL A 93 -8.91 -4.99 10.37
C VAL A 93 -7.89 -5.23 9.25
N ILE A 94 -7.85 -4.32 8.28
CA ILE A 94 -6.91 -4.38 7.15
C ILE A 94 -5.53 -3.89 7.61
N PHE A 95 -5.48 -2.81 8.38
CA PHE A 95 -4.29 -2.40 9.14
C PHE A 95 -4.66 -1.40 10.24
N GLU A 96 -3.77 -1.27 11.22
CA GLU A 96 -3.91 -0.37 12.36
C GLU A 96 -3.14 0.95 12.19
N GLU A 97 -3.66 2.02 12.76
CA GLU A 97 -2.94 3.29 12.95
C GLU A 97 -1.58 3.06 13.64
N GLY A 98 -0.54 3.75 13.17
CA GLY A 98 0.82 3.66 13.68
C GLY A 98 1.62 2.45 13.17
N SER A 99 0.99 1.47 12.53
CA SER A 99 1.70 0.34 11.93
C SER A 99 2.57 0.76 10.74
N VAL A 100 3.55 -0.07 10.37
CA VAL A 100 4.45 0.21 9.25
C VAL A 100 3.67 0.15 7.93
N ALA A 101 3.79 1.19 7.11
CA ALA A 101 3.17 1.26 5.80
C ALA A 101 4.10 0.69 4.72
N ARG A 102 3.70 -0.42 4.11
CA ARG A 102 4.45 -1.04 2.98
C ARG A 102 3.64 -1.18 1.70
N ASN A 103 2.31 -1.20 1.84
CA ASN A 103 1.37 -1.37 0.74
C ASN A 103 0.33 -0.24 0.72
N MET A 104 -0.11 0.15 -0.47
CA MET A 104 -1.39 0.84 -0.64
C MET A 104 -2.42 -0.11 -1.24
N TYR A 105 -3.69 0.26 -1.14
CA TYR A 105 -4.80 -0.58 -1.56
C TYR A 105 -5.77 0.20 -2.43
N LEU A 106 -6.29 -0.44 -3.48
CA LEU A 106 -7.42 0.01 -4.29
C LEU A 106 -8.60 -0.93 -4.03
N ILE A 107 -9.77 -0.38 -3.73
CA ILE A 107 -10.97 -1.17 -3.46
C ILE A 107 -11.56 -1.64 -4.79
N ILE A 108 -11.50 -2.96 -5.04
CA ILE A 108 -12.15 -3.60 -6.20
C ILE A 108 -13.65 -3.75 -5.93
N SER A 109 -14.02 -4.15 -4.72
CA SER A 109 -15.40 -4.27 -4.26
C SER A 109 -15.52 -4.12 -2.74
N GLY A 110 -16.72 -3.77 -2.28
CA GLY A 110 -17.02 -3.57 -0.85
C GLY A 110 -16.83 -2.13 -0.39
N LYS A 111 -16.85 -1.95 0.93
CA LYS A 111 -16.68 -0.67 1.63
C LYS A 111 -15.77 -0.84 2.83
N VAL A 112 -14.97 0.17 3.13
CA VAL A 112 -14.11 0.21 4.32
C VAL A 112 -14.39 1.47 5.11
N LYS A 113 -14.20 1.41 6.43
CA LYS A 113 -14.18 2.58 7.30
C LYS A 113 -12.74 2.95 7.67
N ILE A 114 -12.45 4.24 7.61
CA ILE A 114 -11.20 4.84 8.09
C ILE A 114 -11.47 5.43 9.47
N SER A 115 -10.68 5.03 10.47
CA SER A 115 -10.86 5.49 11.86
C SER A 115 -9.53 5.82 12.51
N ARG A 116 -9.55 6.76 13.46
CA ARG A 116 -8.40 7.09 14.30
C ARG A 116 -8.74 6.97 15.77
N LYS A 117 -7.75 6.62 16.57
CA LYS A 117 -7.90 6.58 18.03
C LYS A 117 -8.02 8.02 18.57
N HIS A 118 -9.00 8.24 19.45
CA HIS A 118 -9.27 9.51 20.11
C HIS A 118 -9.46 9.28 21.62
N ALA A 119 -8.59 9.86 22.45
CA ALA A 119 -8.54 9.65 23.89
C ALA A 119 -8.50 8.16 24.30
N GLN A 120 -8.48 7.85 25.61
CA GLN A 120 -8.38 6.46 26.07
C GLN A 120 -9.67 5.68 25.70
N ASN A 121 -9.57 4.93 24.60
CA ASN A 121 -10.49 3.89 24.11
C ASN A 121 -11.63 4.26 23.15
N ASP A 122 -11.79 5.51 22.72
CA ASP A 122 -12.76 5.83 21.65
C ASP A 122 -12.06 5.93 20.29
N SER A 123 -12.72 5.43 19.24
CA SER A 123 -12.27 5.60 17.85
C SER A 123 -13.23 6.54 17.11
N VAL A 124 -12.69 7.56 16.44
CA VAL A 124 -13.48 8.46 15.60
C VAL A 124 -13.40 7.98 14.16
N VAL A 125 -14.56 7.76 13.54
CA VAL A 125 -14.66 7.48 12.11
C VAL A 125 -14.42 8.77 11.33
N ILE A 126 -13.40 8.75 10.47
CA ILE A 126 -13.04 9.89 9.63
C ILE A 126 -13.90 9.89 8.37
N LEU A 127 -13.89 8.77 7.64
CA LEU A 127 -14.63 8.62 6.39
C LEU A 127 -14.83 7.15 6.01
N PHE A 128 -15.78 6.93 5.11
CA PHE A 128 -16.01 5.63 4.46
C PHE A 128 -15.51 5.71 3.02
N LEU A 129 -14.84 4.66 2.58
CA LEU A 129 -14.39 4.48 1.20
C LEU A 129 -15.11 3.28 0.57
N LYS A 130 -15.23 3.29 -0.75
CA LYS A 130 -15.95 2.29 -1.54
C LYS A 130 -15.15 1.92 -2.79
N GLN A 131 -15.72 1.05 -3.62
CA GLN A 131 -15.15 0.66 -4.90
C GLN A 131 -14.58 1.85 -5.70
N GLY A 132 -13.33 1.70 -6.16
CA GLY A 132 -12.58 2.71 -6.90
C GLY A 132 -11.75 3.65 -6.04
N ASP A 133 -12.03 3.72 -4.74
CA ASP A 133 -11.22 4.50 -3.80
C ASP A 133 -9.93 3.77 -3.44
N VAL A 134 -8.89 4.56 -3.18
CA VAL A 134 -7.59 4.10 -2.70
C VAL A 134 -7.47 4.38 -1.21
N PHE A 135 -6.73 3.56 -0.45
CA PHE A 135 -6.33 3.84 0.93
C PHE A 135 -4.92 3.32 1.24
N GLY A 136 -4.34 3.82 2.34
CA GLY A 136 -2.98 3.45 2.74
C GLY A 136 -1.89 4.05 1.86
N GLU A 137 -2.24 4.99 0.98
CA GLU A 137 -1.32 5.64 0.04
C GLU A 137 -0.36 6.63 0.71
N MET A 138 -0.74 7.23 1.84
CA MET A 138 0.10 8.24 2.52
C MET A 138 1.49 7.68 2.82
N GLY A 139 1.56 6.54 3.50
CA GLY A 139 2.83 5.91 3.85
C GLY A 139 3.65 5.40 2.66
N ILE A 140 3.03 5.21 1.49
CA ILE A 140 3.77 4.92 0.25
C ILE A 140 4.44 6.19 -0.29
N VAL A 141 3.75 7.33 -0.17
CA VAL A 141 4.20 8.62 -0.69
C VAL A 141 5.25 9.26 0.23
N ASP A 142 5.06 9.21 1.54
CA ASP A 142 5.93 9.89 2.51
C ASP A 142 6.84 8.97 3.33
N GLY A 143 6.67 7.64 3.24
CA GLY A 143 7.43 6.65 4.03
C GLY A 143 7.05 6.61 5.51
N GLY A 144 6.02 7.34 5.94
CA GLY A 144 5.55 7.41 7.30
C GLY A 144 4.71 6.20 7.74
N PRO A 145 4.43 6.08 9.06
CA PRO A 145 3.52 5.06 9.58
C PRO A 145 2.07 5.29 9.10
N ARG A 146 1.20 4.28 9.25
CA ARG A 146 -0.24 4.41 8.97
C ARG A 146 -0.85 5.56 9.77
N SER A 147 -1.45 6.51 9.08
CA SER A 147 -2.10 7.68 9.71
C SER A 147 -3.43 7.37 10.38
N ALA A 148 -4.04 6.22 10.08
CA ALA A 148 -5.34 5.78 10.58
C ALA A 148 -5.47 4.25 10.47
N SER A 149 -6.40 3.66 11.21
CA SER A 149 -6.81 2.26 11.05
C SER A 149 -7.85 2.14 9.94
N VAL A 150 -7.83 1.00 9.23
CA VAL A 150 -8.80 0.68 8.18
C VAL A 150 -9.44 -0.66 8.48
N ILE A 151 -10.77 -0.66 8.49
CA ILE A 151 -11.58 -1.83 8.80
C ILE A 151 -12.56 -2.07 7.65
N ALA A 152 -12.74 -3.31 7.24
CA ALA A 152 -13.75 -3.70 6.28
C ALA A 152 -15.15 -3.50 6.87
N GLU A 153 -15.97 -2.69 6.21
CA GLU A 153 -17.36 -2.42 6.62
C GLU A 153 -18.35 -3.37 5.92
N THR A 154 -17.90 -4.02 4.85
CA THR A 154 -18.57 -5.15 4.20
C THR A 154 -17.49 -6.15 3.79
N ASP A 155 -17.87 -7.31 3.26
CA ASP A 155 -16.95 -8.15 2.49
C ASP A 155 -16.27 -7.31 1.40
N CYS A 156 -14.95 -7.36 1.36
CA CYS A 156 -14.10 -6.50 0.56
C CYS A 156 -13.13 -7.33 -0.27
N LYS A 157 -12.97 -6.93 -1.54
CA LYS A 157 -11.82 -7.34 -2.36
C LYS A 157 -10.99 -6.13 -2.68
N VAL A 158 -9.70 -6.19 -2.42
CA VAL A 158 -8.77 -5.08 -2.65
C VAL A 158 -7.59 -5.53 -3.50
N LEU A 159 -7.08 -4.62 -4.31
CA LEU A 159 -5.80 -4.73 -4.99
C LEU A 159 -4.74 -4.09 -4.09
N SER A 160 -3.67 -4.80 -3.76
CA SER A 160 -2.51 -4.26 -3.03
C SER A 160 -1.35 -3.96 -3.97
N LEU A 161 -0.67 -2.83 -3.74
CA LEU A 161 0.56 -2.45 -4.41
C LEU A 161 1.62 -2.12 -3.36
N HIS A 162 2.73 -2.85 -3.40
CA HIS A 162 3.88 -2.63 -2.52
C HIS A 162 4.72 -1.42 -2.97
N GLN A 163 5.28 -0.68 -2.02
CA GLN A 163 6.12 0.49 -2.29
C GLN A 163 7.28 0.15 -3.23
N VAL A 164 7.95 -0.97 -2.98
CA VAL A 164 9.08 -1.42 -3.82
C VAL A 164 8.63 -1.78 -5.23
N SER A 165 7.44 -2.37 -5.41
CA SER A 165 6.88 -2.62 -6.74
C SER A 165 6.66 -1.32 -7.53
N LEU A 166 6.25 -0.25 -6.84
CA LEU A 166 6.12 1.08 -7.44
C LEU A 166 7.48 1.66 -7.84
N LEU A 167 8.50 1.52 -6.99
CA LEU A 167 9.87 2.00 -7.27
C LEU A 167 10.53 1.26 -8.45
N ARG A 168 10.13 0.01 -8.70
CA ARG A 168 10.60 -0.80 -9.85
C ARG A 168 9.89 -0.49 -11.17
N CYS A 169 8.84 0.32 -11.16
CA CYS A 169 8.19 0.77 -12.40
C CYS A 169 9.11 1.72 -13.18
N ASP A 170 8.93 1.80 -14.51
CA ASP A 170 9.61 2.83 -15.30
C ASP A 170 9.21 4.24 -14.84
N GLU A 171 10.13 5.21 -14.97
CA GLU A 171 9.95 6.58 -14.46
C GLU A 171 8.66 7.24 -14.93
N VAL A 172 8.26 6.99 -16.18
CA VAL A 172 7.03 7.54 -16.77
C VAL A 172 5.80 6.95 -16.07
N THR A 173 5.76 5.64 -15.88
CA THR A 173 4.67 4.95 -15.16
C THR A 173 4.62 5.37 -13.69
N ALA A 174 5.77 5.37 -12.99
CA ALA A 174 5.85 5.77 -11.60
C ALA A 174 5.39 7.23 -11.41
N GLY A 175 5.85 8.15 -12.25
CA GLY A 175 5.47 9.57 -12.18
C GLY A 175 3.97 9.82 -12.38
N LYS A 176 3.32 9.04 -13.25
CA LYS A 176 1.86 9.07 -13.41
C LYS A 176 1.13 8.54 -12.17
N ILE A 177 1.59 7.41 -11.61
CA ILE A 177 1.01 6.87 -10.38
C ILE A 177 1.12 7.88 -9.23
N TYR A 178 2.29 8.48 -9.01
CA TYR A 178 2.46 9.51 -7.97
C TYR A 178 1.56 10.74 -8.20
N ARG A 179 1.37 11.18 -9.45
CA ARG A 179 0.43 12.26 -9.78
C ARG A 179 -1.02 11.89 -9.43
N ASN A 180 -1.43 10.66 -9.73
CA ASN A 180 -2.77 10.18 -9.39
C ASN A 180 -2.94 10.09 -7.86
N LEU A 181 -1.93 9.60 -7.13
CA LEU A 181 -1.93 9.58 -5.67
C LEU A 181 -2.01 10.99 -5.07
N ALA A 182 -1.26 11.95 -5.59
CA ALA A 182 -1.32 13.34 -5.15
C ALA A 182 -2.73 13.94 -5.33
N THR A 183 -3.40 13.59 -6.44
CA THR A 183 -4.78 14.02 -6.72
C THR A 183 -5.78 13.41 -5.74
N ILE A 184 -5.63 12.11 -5.45
CA ILE A 184 -6.45 11.38 -4.47
C ILE A 184 -6.26 11.98 -3.08
N LEU A 185 -5.02 12.19 -2.65
CA LEU A 185 -4.68 12.79 -1.36
C LEU A 185 -5.28 14.19 -1.22
N SER A 186 -5.14 15.04 -2.25
CA SER A 186 -5.70 16.39 -2.26
C SER A 186 -7.22 16.38 -2.10
N THR A 187 -7.89 15.43 -2.75
CA THR A 187 -9.34 15.25 -2.66
C THR A 187 -9.77 14.82 -1.25
N LYS A 188 -9.09 13.82 -0.69
CA LYS A 188 -9.37 13.35 0.68
C LYS A 188 -9.12 14.41 1.73
N LEU A 189 -8.05 15.20 1.58
CA LEU A 189 -7.75 16.30 2.50
C LEU A 189 -8.88 17.33 2.53
N ARG A 190 -9.40 17.71 1.35
CA ARG A 190 -10.54 18.63 1.24
C ARG A 190 -11.79 18.10 1.94
N ILE A 191 -12.15 16.84 1.67
CA ILE A 191 -13.30 16.18 2.29
C ILE A 191 -13.14 16.08 3.81
N THR A 192 -11.93 15.76 4.27
CA THR A 192 -11.64 15.62 5.71
C THR A 192 -11.69 16.97 6.43
N ALA A 193 -11.21 18.04 5.79
CA ALA A 193 -11.29 19.40 6.33
C ALA A 193 -12.74 19.87 6.47
N GLU A 194 -13.57 19.69 5.43
CA GLU A 194 -15.01 20.04 5.47
C GLU A 194 -15.75 19.32 6.61
N ARG A 195 -15.44 18.04 6.85
CA ARG A 195 -16.02 17.27 7.96
C ARG A 195 -15.57 17.74 9.34
N PHE A 196 -14.35 18.28 9.42
CA PHE A 196 -13.82 18.80 10.68
C PHE A 196 -14.55 20.09 11.08
N ASP A 197 -14.82 20.96 10.11
CA ASP A 197 -15.61 22.18 10.32
C ASP A 197 -17.02 21.83 10.83
N ASP A 198 -17.72 20.89 10.15
CA ASP A 198 -19.04 20.39 10.57
C ASP A 198 -19.06 19.82 12.00
N PHE A 199 -18.00 19.09 12.39
CA PHE A 199 -17.90 18.51 13.72
C PHE A 199 -17.67 19.59 14.79
N SER A 200 -16.83 20.59 14.49
CA SER A 200 -16.54 21.70 15.40
C SER A 200 -17.78 22.57 15.69
N GLU A 201 -18.63 22.79 14.68
CA GLU A 201 -19.89 23.52 14.84
C GLU A 201 -20.90 22.75 15.71
N ARG A 202 -21.04 21.44 15.50
CA ARG A 202 -21.95 20.60 16.30
C ARG A 202 -21.50 20.39 17.75
N SER A 203 -20.20 20.48 18.02
CA SER A 203 -19.63 20.37 19.38
C SER A 203 -19.80 21.64 20.22
N SER A 204 -20.18 22.74 19.57
CA SER A 204 -20.29 24.08 20.17
C SER A 204 -21.74 24.47 20.51
N ILE A 205 -22.69 23.54 20.38
CA ILE A 205 -24.13 23.68 20.68
C ILE A 205 -24.48 22.73 21.83
#